data_AF-A0A535SZ18-F1
#
_entry.id   AF-A0A535SZ18-F1
#
_cell.length_a   1.000
_cell.length_b   1.000
_cell.length_c   1.000
_cell.angle_alpha   90.00
_cell.angle_beta   90.00
_cell.angle_gamma   90.00
#
_symmetry.space_group_name_H-M   'P 1'
#
loop_
_entity.id
_entity.type
_entity.pdbx_description
1 polymer ?
#
loop_
_entity_poly.entity_id
_entity_poly.type
_entity_poly.pdbx_seq_one_letter_code
_entity_poly.pdbx_strand_id
1 'polypeptide(L)'
;NGQRYDFIFAVNGYHSIFDYKRALSPKGVYVMIGGSNAHLFQAMLLGPVISMTGRQKMGSMGVAKPNQKDLVFMKELLEAGKVVPVIDRRYPLGETAEAIRYLEAGHAQGKVVITVA
;
A
#
# COMPACT_ATOMS: atom_id res chain seq x y z
N ASN A 1 -9.92 -4.03 20.72
CA ASN A 1 -11.30 -3.62 20.38
C ASN A 1 -12.17 -4.74 19.80
N GLY A 2 -11.65 -5.95 19.51
CA GLY A 2 -12.48 -7.12 19.16
C GLY A 2 -13.16 -7.05 17.78
N GLN A 3 -12.92 -5.97 17.04
CA GLN A 3 -13.45 -5.74 15.71
C GLN A 3 -12.79 -6.66 14.68
N ARG A 4 -13.58 -7.06 13.69
CA ARG A 4 -13.12 -7.80 12.52
C ARG A 4 -13.39 -6.99 11.26
N TYR A 5 -12.48 -7.07 10.29
CA TYR A 5 -12.51 -6.27 9.07
C TYR A 5 -12.79 -7.14 7.85
N ASP A 6 -13.61 -6.64 6.93
CA ASP A 6 -13.85 -7.30 5.64
C ASP A 6 -12.70 -7.05 4.65
N PHE A 7 -11.93 -5.98 4.85
CA PHE A 7 -10.76 -5.66 4.05
C PHE A 7 -9.65 -5.08 4.90
N ILE A 8 -8.43 -5.59 4.76
CA ILE A 8 -7.23 -5.02 5.37
C ILE A 8 -6.21 -4.75 4.26
N PHE A 9 -5.82 -3.49 4.15
CA PHE A 9 -4.84 -2.99 3.18
C PHE A 9 -3.54 -2.63 3.89
N ALA A 10 -2.57 -3.54 3.91
CA ALA A 10 -1.32 -3.37 4.64
C ALA A 10 -0.26 -2.67 3.78
N VAL A 11 -0.19 -1.35 3.91
CA VAL A 11 0.81 -0.51 3.22
C VAL A 11 2.16 -0.50 3.94
N ASN A 12 2.15 -0.50 5.28
CA ASN A 12 3.33 -0.63 6.16
C ASN A 12 3.05 -1.69 7.22
N GLY A 13 2.96 -2.95 6.80
CA GLY A 13 2.66 -4.03 7.74
C GLY A 13 3.90 -4.47 8.54
N TYR A 14 3.78 -4.45 9.87
CA TYR A 14 4.84 -4.89 10.79
C TYR A 14 4.42 -6.06 11.69
N HIS A 15 3.15 -6.45 11.66
CA HIS A 15 2.64 -7.59 12.43
C HIS A 15 2.74 -8.89 11.64
N SER A 16 2.58 -10.03 12.33
CA SER A 16 2.53 -11.32 11.66
C SER A 16 1.29 -11.42 10.78
N ILE A 17 1.39 -12.17 9.67
CA ILE A 17 0.22 -12.51 8.84
C ILE A 17 -0.92 -13.14 9.65
N PHE A 18 -0.61 -13.85 10.74
CA PHE A 18 -1.63 -14.46 11.60
C PHE A 18 -2.41 -13.46 12.44
N ASP A 19 -1.79 -12.33 12.81
CA ASP A 19 -2.47 -11.25 13.50
C ASP A 19 -3.48 -10.58 12.57
N TYR A 20 -3.09 -10.34 11.31
CA TYR A 20 -4.00 -9.86 10.27
C TYR A 20 -5.13 -10.85 10.00
N LYS A 21 -4.83 -12.16 9.91
CA LYS A 21 -5.84 -13.21 9.75
C LYS A 21 -6.89 -13.18 10.87
N ARG A 22 -6.44 -13.02 12.13
CA ARG A 22 -7.32 -12.96 13.29
C ARG A 22 -8.23 -11.73 13.26
N ALA A 23 -7.70 -10.60 12.78
CA ALA A 23 -8.43 -9.35 12.63
C ALA A 23 -9.39 -9.35 11.43
N LEU A 24 -9.29 -10.29 10.49
CA LEU A 24 -10.24 -10.40 9.38
C LEU A 24 -11.58 -11.04 9.80
N SER A 25 -12.65 -10.63 9.11
CA SER A 25 -13.94 -11.32 9.13
C SER A 25 -13.82 -12.70 8.44
N PRO A 26 -14.78 -13.63 8.61
CA PRO A 26 -14.70 -14.95 7.99
C PRO A 26 -14.54 -14.95 6.47
N LYS A 27 -15.01 -13.91 5.76
CA LYS A 27 -14.86 -13.74 4.31
C LYS A 27 -13.92 -12.58 3.95
N GLY A 28 -13.16 -12.10 4.93
CA GLY A 28 -12.32 -10.92 4.78
C GLY A 28 -11.16 -11.15 3.81
N VAL A 29 -10.72 -10.05 3.21
CA VAL A 29 -9.61 -10.02 2.26
C VAL A 29 -8.47 -9.19 2.83
N TYR A 30 -7.28 -9.78 2.84
CA TYR A 30 -6.04 -9.12 3.21
C TYR A 30 -5.16 -8.95 1.98
N VAL A 31 -4.70 -7.72 1.76
CA VAL A 31 -3.78 -7.36 0.68
C VAL A 31 -2.58 -6.63 1.26
N MET A 32 -1.40 -7.23 1.11
CA MET A 32 -0.12 -6.62 1.45
C MET A 32 0.44 -5.82 0.27
N ILE A 33 0.93 -4.61 0.52
CA ILE A 33 1.63 -3.77 -0.48
C ILE A 33 3.05 -3.44 -0.06
N GLY A 34 3.29 -3.27 1.24
CA GLY A 34 4.59 -2.89 1.77
C GLY A 34 4.72 -3.17 3.26
N GLY A 35 5.93 -3.10 3.77
CA GLY A 35 6.27 -3.43 5.15
C GLY A 35 7.66 -4.03 5.26
N SER A 36 7.96 -4.63 6.40
CA SER A 36 9.26 -5.28 6.61
C SER A 36 9.49 -6.47 5.67
N ASN A 37 10.75 -6.76 5.33
CA ASN A 37 11.13 -7.92 4.50
C ASN A 37 10.62 -9.26 5.08
N ALA A 38 10.60 -9.40 6.41
CA ALA A 38 10.08 -10.58 7.08
C ALA A 38 8.56 -10.75 6.88
N HIS A 39 7.81 -9.66 6.97
CA HIS A 39 6.38 -9.66 6.70
C HIS A 39 6.07 -9.92 5.21
N LEU A 40 6.87 -9.34 4.32
CA LEU A 40 6.81 -9.60 2.87
C LEU A 40 6.97 -11.09 2.56
N PHE A 41 7.98 -11.72 3.16
CA PHE A 41 8.24 -13.14 3.00
C PHE A 41 7.10 -14.02 3.55
N GLN A 42 6.57 -13.72 4.73
CA GLN A 42 5.41 -14.43 5.30
C GLN A 42 4.16 -14.30 4.42
N ALA A 43 3.86 -13.10 3.94
CA ALA A 43 2.71 -12.84 3.06
C ALA A 43 2.80 -13.63 1.75
N MET A 44 3.98 -13.67 1.13
CA MET A 44 4.18 -14.38 -0.13
C MET A 44 4.13 -15.90 0.03
N LEU A 45 4.78 -16.47 1.06
CA LEU A 45 4.83 -17.92 1.22
C LEU A 45 3.57 -18.51 1.86
N LEU A 46 3.05 -17.87 2.91
CA LEU A 46 1.96 -18.43 3.72
C LEU A 46 0.59 -17.94 3.27
N GLY A 47 0.50 -16.77 2.61
CA GLY A 47 -0.76 -16.19 2.14
C GLY A 47 -1.59 -17.16 1.27
N PRO A 48 -1.02 -17.79 0.23
CA PRO A 48 -1.72 -18.76 -0.60
C PRO A 48 -2.20 -19.99 0.18
N VAL A 49 -1.35 -20.54 1.06
CA VAL A 49 -1.69 -21.74 1.87
C VAL A 49 -2.83 -21.44 2.85
N ILE A 50 -2.78 -20.27 3.49
CA ILE A 50 -3.84 -19.80 4.39
C ILE A 50 -5.14 -19.55 3.62
N SER A 51 -5.05 -19.03 2.40
CA SER A 51 -6.20 -18.78 1.54
C SER A 51 -6.86 -20.06 1.03
N MET A 52 -6.09 -21.12 0.79
CA MET A 52 -6.61 -22.40 0.32
C MET A 52 -7.29 -23.21 1.43
N THR A 53 -6.89 -23.02 2.68
CA THR A 53 -7.38 -23.78 3.83
C THR A 53 -8.46 -23.04 4.64
N GLY A 54 -8.67 -21.75 4.36
CA GLY A 54 -9.56 -20.87 5.11
C GLY A 54 -10.66 -20.24 4.26
N ARG A 55 -11.66 -19.63 4.93
CA ARG A 55 -12.70 -18.82 4.27
C ARG A 55 -12.22 -17.40 3.91
N GLN A 56 -11.03 -17.04 4.36
CA GLN A 56 -10.40 -15.71 4.22
C GLN A 56 -9.41 -15.73 3.06
N LYS A 57 -9.33 -14.64 2.30
CA LYS A 57 -8.32 -14.48 1.23
C LYS A 57 -7.19 -13.62 1.74
N MET A 58 -5.96 -14.11 1.60
CA MET A 58 -4.75 -13.43 2.06
C MET A 58 -3.68 -13.52 0.99
N GLY A 59 -3.21 -12.38 0.52
CA GLY A 59 -2.12 -12.32 -0.46
C GLY A 59 -1.33 -11.04 -0.35
N SER A 60 -0.22 -10.98 -1.07
CA SER A 60 0.35 -9.69 -1.45
C SER A 60 -0.27 -9.24 -2.77
N MET A 61 -0.21 -7.94 -3.05
CA MET A 61 -0.26 -7.45 -4.42
C MET A 61 0.98 -7.97 -5.14
N GLY A 62 0.98 -9.26 -5.48
CA GLY A 62 1.90 -9.83 -6.44
C GLY A 62 1.68 -9.08 -7.75
N VAL A 63 2.55 -8.10 -7.99
CA VAL A 63 2.61 -7.27 -9.20
C VAL A 63 1.23 -6.74 -9.60
N ALA A 64 0.77 -5.67 -8.94
CA ALA A 64 -0.30 -4.85 -9.53
C ALA A 64 0.07 -4.62 -10.99
N LYS A 65 -0.74 -5.12 -11.93
CA LYS A 65 -0.45 -5.01 -13.37
C LYS A 65 -0.91 -3.63 -13.80
N PRO A 66 0.00 -2.66 -13.93
CA PRO A 66 -0.40 -1.32 -14.35
C PRO A 66 -1.01 -1.47 -15.73
N ASN A 67 -2.21 -0.94 -15.91
CA ASN A 67 -2.91 -1.01 -17.18
C ASN A 67 -3.54 0.36 -17.48
N GLN A 68 -3.74 0.62 -18.77
CA GLN A 68 -4.22 1.90 -19.24
C GLN A 68 -5.61 2.22 -18.72
N LYS A 69 -6.49 1.22 -18.60
CA LYS A 69 -7.86 1.41 -18.14
C LYS A 69 -7.90 1.98 -16.72
N ASP A 70 -7.09 1.42 -15.81
CA ASP A 70 -7.02 1.91 -14.44
C ASP A 70 -6.39 3.31 -14.35
N LEU A 71 -5.40 3.61 -15.19
CA LEU A 71 -4.81 4.95 -15.25
C LEU A 71 -5.80 6.01 -15.77
N VAL A 72 -6.62 5.66 -16.76
CA VAL A 72 -7.69 6.53 -17.27
C VAL A 72 -8.75 6.76 -16.18
N PHE A 73 -9.16 5.71 -15.48
CA PHE A 73 -10.09 5.83 -14.36
C PHE A 73 -9.54 6.74 -13.25
N MET A 74 -8.25 6.57 -12.87
CA MET A 74 -7.61 7.46 -11.90
C MET A 74 -7.54 8.92 -12.38
N LYS A 75 -7.26 9.14 -13.67
CA LYS A 75 -7.27 10.47 -14.27
C LYS A 75 -8.65 11.14 -14.13
N GLU A 76 -9.73 10.43 -14.45
CA GLU A 76 -11.10 10.96 -14.33
C GLU A 76 -11.44 11.36 -12.89
N LEU A 77 -11.00 10.57 -11.91
CA LEU A 77 -11.19 10.91 -10.49
C LEU A 77 -10.42 12.17 -10.06
N LEU A 78 -9.20 12.36 -10.59
CA LEU A 78 -8.37 13.54 -10.34
C LEU A 78 -8.99 14.78 -10.99
N GLU A 79 -9.40 14.69 -12.27
CA GLU A 79 -10.03 15.80 -13.00
C GLU A 79 -11.38 16.21 -12.38
N ALA A 80 -12.14 15.25 -11.87
CA ALA A 80 -13.39 15.51 -11.16
C ALA A 80 -13.19 16.02 -9.72
N GLY A 81 -11.96 16.15 -9.23
CA GLY A 81 -11.65 16.56 -7.85
C GLY A 81 -12.10 15.56 -6.78
N LYS A 82 -12.48 14.34 -7.15
CA LYS A 82 -12.89 13.27 -6.23
C LYS A 82 -11.69 12.65 -5.51
N VAL A 83 -10.53 12.71 -6.15
CA VAL A 83 -9.24 12.38 -5.55
C VAL A 83 -8.37 13.62 -5.67
N VAL A 84 -7.83 14.10 -4.55
CA VAL A 84 -6.93 15.26 -4.51
C VAL A 84 -5.59 14.80 -3.96
N PRO A 85 -4.49 14.92 -4.73
CA PRO A 85 -3.17 14.53 -4.24
C PRO A 85 -2.69 15.48 -3.15
N VAL A 86 -2.30 14.93 -2.01
CA VAL A 86 -1.61 15.69 -0.96
C VAL A 86 -0.13 15.77 -1.34
N ILE A 87 0.30 16.97 -1.73
CA ILE A 87 1.71 17.26 -2.03
C ILE A 87 2.30 17.97 -0.83
N ASP A 88 3.26 17.30 -0.20
CA ASP A 88 3.92 17.77 1.00
C ASP A 88 4.97 18.83 0.66
N ARG A 89 5.90 18.48 -0.23
CA ARG A 89 7.00 19.36 -0.66
C ARG A 89 7.30 19.23 -2.14
N ARG A 90 7.85 20.31 -2.70
CA ARG A 90 8.37 20.37 -4.07
C ARG A 90 9.82 20.80 -4.02
N TYR A 91 10.66 20.11 -4.78
CA TYR A 91 12.08 20.42 -4.94
C TYR A 91 12.42 20.57 -6.43
N PRO A 92 13.26 21.52 -6.84
CA PRO A 92 13.80 21.53 -8.20
C PRO A 92 14.68 20.30 -8.45
N LEU A 93 14.86 19.94 -9.73
CA LEU A 93 15.66 18.76 -10.12
C LEU A 93 17.07 18.76 -9.47
N GLY A 94 17.72 19.93 -9.38
CA GLY A 94 19.03 20.08 -8.75
C GLY A 94 19.08 19.74 -7.25
N GLU A 95 17.94 19.71 -6.57
CA GLU A 95 17.81 19.43 -5.14
C GLU A 95 17.30 18.01 -4.84
N THR A 96 17.34 17.12 -5.83
CA THR A 96 16.90 15.72 -5.66
C THR A 96 17.56 15.03 -4.46
N ALA A 97 18.82 15.33 -4.17
CA ALA A 97 19.52 14.77 -3.00
C ALA A 97 18.88 15.21 -1.67
N GLU A 98 18.45 16.46 -1.55
CA GLU A 98 17.73 16.95 -0.36
C GLU A 98 16.33 16.37 -0.27
N ALA A 99 15.64 16.24 -1.42
CA ALA A 99 14.33 15.61 -1.47
C ALA A 99 14.36 14.17 -0.93
N ILE A 100 15.39 13.40 -1.29
CA ILE A 100 15.61 12.04 -0.78
C ILE A 100 15.92 12.06 0.72
N ARG A 101 16.84 12.92 1.19
CA ARG A 101 17.13 13.04 2.63
C ARG A 101 15.88 13.35 3.45
N TYR A 102 15.03 14.26 2.97
CA TYR A 102 13.76 14.58 3.60
C TYR A 102 12.81 13.37 3.67
N LEU A 103 12.70 12.63 2.57
CA LEU A 103 11.86 11.43 2.49
C LEU A 103 12.34 10.35 3.48
N GLU A 104 13.65 10.10 3.53
CA GLU A 104 14.28 9.10 4.41
C GLU A 104 14.13 9.43 5.89
N ALA A 105 14.00 10.71 6.25
CA ALA A 105 13.70 11.11 7.63
C ALA A 105 12.32 10.64 8.12
N GLY A 106 11.46 10.12 7.24
CA GLY A 106 10.18 9.51 7.60
C GLY A 106 9.07 10.49 7.96
N HIS A 107 9.31 11.80 7.80
CA HIS A 107 8.37 12.86 8.16
C HIS A 107 7.44 13.28 7.01
N ALA A 108 7.56 12.65 5.83
CA ALA A 108 6.80 13.04 4.66
C ALA A 108 5.29 12.73 4.85
N GLN A 109 4.45 13.76 4.76
CA GLN A 109 3.00 13.70 4.83
C GLN A 109 2.38 13.87 3.44
N GLY A 110 2.49 12.84 2.60
CA GLY A 110 1.97 12.84 1.23
C GLY A 110 3.06 12.54 0.21
N LYS A 111 3.01 13.22 -0.94
CA LYS A 111 4.01 13.07 -2.01
C LYS A 111 5.03 14.20 -1.98
N VAL A 112 6.30 13.82 -2.06
CA VAL A 112 7.41 14.71 -2.40
C VAL A 112 7.55 14.72 -3.92
N VAL A 113 7.55 15.89 -4.53
CA VAL A 113 7.57 16.06 -5.99
C VAL A 113 8.86 16.75 -6.42
N ILE A 114 9.46 16.27 -7.50
CA ILE A 114 10.55 16.95 -8.18
C ILE A 114 10.00 17.75 -9.36
N THR A 115 10.29 19.04 -9.40
CA THR A 115 9.94 19.92 -10.51
C THR A 115 11.08 19.97 -11.52
N VAL A 116 10.75 19.69 -12.77
CA VAL A 116 11.65 19.73 -13.92
C VAL A 116 11.17 20.89 -14.79
N ALA A 117 11.96 21.96 -14.83
CA ALA A 117 11.72 23.11 -15.69
C ALA A 117 12.62 23.02 -16.93
#